data_AF-A0A6U3CN62-F1
#
_entry.id   AF-A0A6U3CN62-F1
#
_cell.length_a   1.000
_cell.length_b   1.000
_cell.length_c   1.000
_cell.angle_alpha   90.00
_cell.angle_beta   90.00
_cell.angle_gamma   90.00
#
_symmetry.space_group_name_H-M   'P 1'
#
loop_
_entity.id
_entity.type
_entity.pdbx_description
1 polymer ?
#
loop_
_entity_poly.entity_id
_entity_poly.type
_entity_poly.pdbx_seq_one_letter_code
_entity_poly.pdbx_strand_id
1 'polypeptide(L)'
;DEDWWGGVSEWFSHLKSILSGAVKVAEMLEAGDPVLVHCSDGWDRTPQLTSLAQLLLDPYYRTITGFAVLVQKEWCDFGHKFAERCGSFSLEGDGEWSPVFLQFLECVWHLLSQNPQYFEFNENLLIYLFEEVYSGKHGTFLANEPYERNSYGVKETTISVWDNVLNNNNNHYNNPSYESGKGRLYPKIGVKWMNVWRELYFRYV
;
A
#
# COMPACT_ATOMS: atom_id res chain seq x y z
N ASP A 1 1.13 -16.20 -19.79
CA ASP A 1 0.92 -15.51 -18.50
C ASP A 1 1.18 -14.02 -18.53
N GLU A 2 2.36 -13.51 -18.88
CA GLU A 2 2.59 -12.04 -18.95
C GLU A 2 1.66 -11.30 -19.93
N ASP A 3 1.30 -11.93 -21.04
CA ASP A 3 0.34 -11.37 -22.02
C ASP A 3 -1.06 -11.14 -21.42
N TRP A 4 -1.48 -11.91 -20.41
CA TRP A 4 -2.78 -11.73 -19.78
C TRP A 4 -2.79 -10.46 -18.91
N TRP A 5 -1.73 -10.22 -18.13
CA TRP A 5 -1.60 -9.06 -17.24
C TRP A 5 -1.41 -7.73 -17.97
N GLY A 6 -0.67 -7.75 -19.09
CA GLY A 6 -0.43 -6.57 -19.91
C GLY A 6 -1.48 -6.33 -20.99
N GLY A 7 -2.08 -7.39 -21.54
CA GLY A 7 -2.92 -7.31 -22.73
C GLY A 7 -4.41 -7.62 -22.52
N VAL A 8 -4.79 -8.41 -21.50
CA VAL A 8 -6.18 -8.87 -21.31
C VAL A 8 -6.84 -8.29 -20.06
N SER A 9 -6.13 -8.20 -18.92
CA SER A 9 -6.69 -7.69 -17.67
C SER A 9 -6.47 -6.19 -17.44
N GLU A 10 -5.62 -5.55 -18.26
CA GLU A 10 -5.17 -4.15 -18.11
C GLU A 10 -4.54 -3.81 -16.73
N TRP A 11 -4.27 -4.82 -15.91
CA TRP A 11 -3.81 -4.63 -14.53
C TRP A 11 -2.51 -3.83 -14.46
N PHE A 12 -1.51 -4.19 -15.27
CA PHE A 12 -0.25 -3.44 -15.34
C PHE A 12 -0.43 -2.03 -15.91
N SER A 13 -1.44 -1.80 -16.75
CA SER A 13 -1.77 -0.45 -17.22
C SER A 13 -2.31 0.42 -16.08
N HIS A 14 -3.10 -0.15 -15.17
CA HIS A 14 -3.56 0.54 -13.96
C HIS A 14 -2.40 0.85 -13.00
N LEU A 15 -1.57 -0.14 -12.66
CA LEU A 15 -0.40 0.07 -11.80
C LEU A 15 0.54 1.11 -12.39
N LYS A 16 0.78 1.07 -13.71
CA LYS A 16 1.59 2.07 -14.40
C LYS A 16 0.99 3.45 -14.25
N SER A 17 -0.33 3.59 -14.39
CA SER A 17 -1.01 4.88 -14.28
C SER A 17 -0.88 5.46 -12.87
N ILE A 18 -1.04 4.62 -11.84
CA ILE A 18 -0.86 4.99 -10.43
C ILE A 18 0.58 5.45 -10.18
N LEU A 19 1.58 4.64 -10.54
CA LEU A 19 3.00 4.97 -10.36
C LEU A 19 3.42 6.22 -11.15
N SER A 20 2.91 6.39 -12.37
CA SER A 20 3.17 7.60 -13.18
C SER A 20 2.63 8.85 -12.51
N GLY A 21 1.43 8.79 -11.93
CA GLY A 21 0.85 9.88 -11.14
C GLY A 21 1.69 10.23 -9.92
N ALA A 22 2.10 9.23 -9.13
CA ALA A 22 2.94 9.43 -7.96
C ALA A 22 4.32 10.02 -8.30
N VAL A 23 4.95 9.54 -9.38
CA VAL A 23 6.21 10.11 -9.88
C VAL A 23 6.03 11.57 -10.27
N LYS A 24 4.93 11.91 -10.96
CA LYS A 24 4.66 13.30 -11.35
C LYS A 24 4.47 14.22 -10.14
N VAL A 25 3.75 13.77 -9.12
CA VAL A 25 3.59 14.50 -7.85
C VAL A 25 4.94 14.72 -7.19
N ALA A 26 5.77 13.68 -7.10
CA ALA A 26 7.10 13.76 -6.51
C ALA A 26 8.04 14.73 -7.27
N GLU A 27 8.01 14.70 -8.61
CA GLU A 27 8.80 15.63 -9.44
C GLU A 27 8.41 17.09 -9.22
N MET A 28 7.11 17.39 -9.15
CA MET A 28 6.63 18.76 -8.92
C MET A 28 7.01 19.27 -7.53
N LEU A 29 6.87 18.43 -6.50
CA LEU A 29 7.27 18.79 -5.13
C LEU A 29 8.78 19.04 -5.04
N GLU A 30 9.61 18.21 -5.69
CA GLU A 30 11.07 18.42 -5.72
C GLU A 30 11.46 19.70 -6.49
N ALA A 31 10.68 20.10 -7.51
CA ALA A 31 10.84 21.37 -8.20
C ALA A 31 10.43 22.59 -7.35
N GLY A 32 9.84 22.37 -6.18
CA GLY A 32 9.36 23.42 -5.27
C GLY A 32 7.92 23.88 -5.54
N ASP A 33 7.18 23.18 -6.41
CA ASP A 33 5.79 23.50 -6.71
C ASP A 33 4.84 22.86 -5.69
N PRO A 34 3.86 23.61 -5.14
CA PRO A 34 2.80 23.01 -4.32
C PRO A 34 1.87 22.16 -5.20
N VAL A 35 1.50 20.97 -4.71
CA VAL A 35 0.63 20.03 -5.44
C VAL A 35 -0.62 19.72 -4.62
N LEU A 36 -1.80 19.88 -5.23
CA LEU A 36 -3.07 19.40 -4.69
C LEU A 36 -3.46 18.11 -5.41
N VAL A 37 -3.59 17.01 -4.66
CA VAL A 37 -4.04 15.71 -5.19
C VAL A 37 -5.47 15.48 -4.74
N HIS A 38 -6.38 15.24 -5.69
CA HIS A 38 -7.76 14.85 -5.39
C HIS A 38 -8.28 13.86 -6.43
N CYS A 39 -9.36 13.15 -6.09
CA CYS A 39 -10.16 12.39 -7.03
C CYS A 39 -11.63 12.79 -6.91
N SER A 40 -12.59 11.87 -7.14
CA SER A 40 -14.02 12.17 -6.94
C SER A 40 -14.33 12.40 -5.46
N ASP A 41 -14.12 11.39 -4.62
CA ASP A 41 -14.42 11.43 -3.18
C ASP A 41 -13.18 11.56 -2.29
N GLY A 42 -11.99 11.33 -2.84
CA GLY A 42 -10.73 11.56 -2.15
C GLY A 42 -10.18 10.40 -1.32
N TRP A 43 -10.87 9.26 -1.21
CA TRP A 43 -10.46 8.15 -0.30
C TRP A 43 -9.91 6.89 -1.01
N ASP A 44 -9.90 6.83 -2.34
CA ASP A 44 -9.39 5.66 -3.11
C ASP A 44 -8.10 5.99 -3.88
N ARG A 45 -8.20 6.75 -4.98
CA ARG A 45 -7.04 7.10 -5.82
C ARG A 45 -6.11 8.11 -5.14
N THR A 46 -6.63 9.02 -4.33
CA THR A 46 -5.81 10.01 -3.64
C THR A 46 -4.78 9.35 -2.72
N PRO A 47 -5.16 8.45 -1.77
CA PRO A 47 -4.17 7.80 -0.92
C PRO A 47 -3.19 6.94 -1.70
N GLN A 48 -3.56 6.35 -2.83
CA GLN A 48 -2.58 5.69 -3.72
C GLN A 48 -1.48 6.67 -4.17
N LEU A 49 -1.86 7.83 -4.71
CA LEU A 49 -0.88 8.81 -5.23
C LEU A 49 -0.07 9.47 -4.10
N THR A 50 -0.72 9.91 -3.02
CA THR A 50 -0.06 10.65 -1.93
C THR A 50 0.87 9.75 -1.14
N SER A 51 0.49 8.50 -0.86
CA SER A 51 1.35 7.56 -0.14
C SER A 51 2.55 7.12 -0.98
N LEU A 52 2.35 6.84 -2.27
CA LEU A 52 3.46 6.50 -3.17
C LEU A 52 4.41 7.69 -3.38
N ALA A 53 3.90 8.92 -3.56
CA ALA A 53 4.77 10.10 -3.67
C ALA A 53 5.61 10.30 -2.40
N GLN A 54 5.05 10.07 -1.22
CA GLN A 54 5.76 10.09 0.05
C GLN A 54 6.85 9.02 0.14
N LEU A 55 6.60 7.79 -0.33
CA LEU A 55 7.63 6.74 -0.43
C LEU A 55 8.75 7.09 -1.41
N LEU A 56 8.43 7.80 -2.50
CA LEU A 56 9.44 8.23 -3.47
C LEU A 56 10.33 9.34 -2.90
N LEU A 57 9.78 10.24 -2.09
CA LEU A 57 10.48 11.44 -1.61
C LEU A 57 11.20 11.22 -0.27
N ASP A 58 10.55 10.60 0.70
CA ASP A 58 11.01 10.57 2.09
C ASP A 58 11.57 9.18 2.48
N PRO A 59 12.86 9.08 2.86
CA PRO A 59 13.44 7.84 3.40
C PRO A 59 12.73 7.30 4.64
N TYR A 60 12.11 8.16 5.45
CA TYR A 60 11.41 7.75 6.66
C TYR A 60 10.32 6.73 6.35
N TYR A 61 9.47 6.98 5.35
CA TYR A 61 8.35 6.10 5.02
C TYR A 61 8.77 4.75 4.43
N ARG A 62 10.06 4.56 4.11
CA ARG A 62 10.62 3.29 3.66
C ARG A 62 11.21 2.44 4.79
N THR A 63 11.14 2.92 6.03
CA THR A 63 11.37 2.13 7.25
C THR A 63 10.11 1.33 7.63
N ILE A 64 10.23 0.25 8.41
CA ILE A 64 9.08 -0.52 8.89
C ILE A 64 8.13 0.39 9.69
N THR A 65 8.69 1.18 10.62
CA THR A 65 7.93 2.13 11.43
C THR A 65 7.30 3.23 10.59
N GLY A 66 8.05 3.81 9.65
CA GLY A 66 7.53 4.87 8.78
C GLY A 66 6.45 4.35 7.84
N PHE A 67 6.58 3.13 7.33
CA PHE A 67 5.54 2.52 6.51
C PHE A 67 4.26 2.25 7.30
N ALA A 68 4.38 1.79 8.55
CA ALA A 68 3.24 1.66 9.47
C ALA A 68 2.52 3.01 9.69
N VAL A 69 3.29 4.09 9.91
CA VAL A 69 2.75 5.45 10.03
C VAL A 69 2.10 5.92 8.73
N LEU A 70 2.71 5.63 7.57
CA LEU A 70 2.18 6.00 6.26
C LEU A 70 0.82 5.35 6.02
N VAL A 71 0.72 4.04 6.25
CA VAL A 71 -0.52 3.28 6.08
C VAL A 71 -1.58 3.74 7.07
N GLN A 72 -1.23 3.87 8.36
CA GLN A 72 -2.17 4.36 9.36
C GLN A 72 -2.70 5.75 9.00
N LYS A 73 -1.81 6.66 8.61
CA LYS A 73 -2.19 8.03 8.22
C LYS A 73 -3.01 8.03 6.94
N GLU A 74 -2.39 7.73 5.80
CA GLU A 74 -2.99 7.98 4.47
C GLU A 74 -4.17 7.06 4.17
N TRP A 75 -4.23 5.88 4.76
CA TRP A 75 -5.27 4.90 4.46
C TRP A 75 -6.31 4.81 5.56
N CYS A 76 -5.89 4.54 6.81
CA CYS A 76 -6.87 4.42 7.88
C CYS A 76 -7.43 5.80 8.27
N ASP A 77 -6.59 6.73 8.70
CA ASP A 77 -7.02 8.00 9.29
C ASP A 77 -7.70 8.92 8.28
N PHE A 78 -7.28 8.88 7.01
CA PHE A 78 -7.91 9.62 5.91
C PHE A 78 -9.15 8.92 5.30
N GLY A 79 -9.60 7.81 5.89
CA GLY A 79 -10.92 7.26 5.63
C GLY A 79 -11.03 6.38 4.38
N HIS A 80 -9.97 5.67 3.99
CA HIS A 80 -10.13 4.60 3.02
C HIS A 80 -11.11 3.56 3.55
N LYS A 81 -12.13 3.26 2.74
CA LYS A 81 -13.27 2.44 3.13
C LYS A 81 -12.96 0.94 3.12
N PHE A 82 -12.05 0.48 3.97
CA PHE A 82 -11.61 -0.93 4.01
C PHE A 82 -12.77 -1.91 4.13
N ALA A 83 -13.76 -1.64 5.00
CA ALA A 83 -14.91 -2.52 5.19
C ALA A 83 -15.76 -2.68 3.91
N GLU A 84 -16.04 -1.58 3.19
CA GLU A 84 -16.79 -1.62 1.92
C GLU A 84 -15.94 -2.22 0.78
N ARG A 85 -14.65 -1.90 0.70
CA ARG A 85 -13.77 -2.27 -0.42
C ARG A 85 -13.31 -3.73 -0.34
N CYS A 86 -13.17 -4.28 0.87
CA CYS A 86 -12.59 -5.60 1.13
C CYS A 86 -13.61 -6.64 1.64
N GLY A 87 -14.89 -6.26 1.74
CA GLY A 87 -15.99 -7.20 1.99
C GLY A 87 -16.12 -7.69 3.44
N SER A 88 -15.55 -6.99 4.43
CA SER A 88 -15.58 -7.43 5.83
C SER A 88 -16.99 -7.49 6.45
N PHE A 89 -17.98 -6.80 5.88
CA PHE A 89 -19.34 -6.74 6.45
C PHE A 89 -20.49 -6.83 5.42
N SER A 90 -20.18 -6.86 4.12
CA SER A 90 -21.20 -6.90 3.07
C SER A 90 -21.45 -8.34 2.62
N LEU A 91 -22.60 -8.90 2.98
CA LEU A 91 -23.14 -10.10 2.34
C LEU A 91 -23.61 -9.71 0.94
N GLU A 92 -22.87 -10.17 -0.09
CA GLU A 92 -23.24 -10.14 -1.52
C GLU A 92 -23.76 -8.81 -2.11
N GLY A 93 -23.00 -8.22 -3.04
CA GLY A 93 -23.63 -7.58 -4.20
C GLY A 93 -23.75 -6.05 -4.26
N ASP A 94 -23.21 -5.27 -3.31
CA ASP A 94 -23.29 -3.80 -3.39
C ASP A 94 -22.39 -3.16 -4.46
N GLY A 95 -21.55 -3.95 -5.16
CA GLY A 95 -20.74 -3.47 -6.28
C GLY A 95 -19.57 -2.55 -5.91
N GLU A 96 -19.37 -2.29 -4.61
CA GLU A 96 -18.35 -1.38 -4.08
C GLU A 96 -16.99 -2.05 -3.80
N TRP A 97 -16.86 -3.35 -4.06
CA TRP A 97 -15.62 -4.09 -3.88
C TRP A 97 -14.58 -3.68 -4.92
N SER A 98 -13.39 -3.32 -4.46
CA SER A 98 -12.32 -2.90 -5.36
C SER A 98 -10.95 -3.11 -4.72
N PRO A 99 -9.95 -3.65 -5.46
CA PRO A 99 -8.62 -3.97 -4.93
C PRO A 99 -7.71 -2.73 -4.80
N VAL A 100 -8.23 -1.61 -4.30
CA VAL A 100 -7.53 -0.31 -4.25
C VAL A 100 -6.27 -0.38 -3.40
N PHE A 101 -6.38 -0.95 -2.19
CA PHE A 101 -5.23 -1.12 -1.30
C PHE A 101 -4.25 -2.19 -1.83
N LEU A 102 -4.75 -3.25 -2.48
CA LEU A 102 -3.89 -4.24 -3.15
C LEU A 102 -3.06 -3.60 -4.27
N GLN A 103 -3.66 -2.76 -5.12
CA GLN A 103 -2.94 -2.01 -6.15
C GLN A 103 -1.82 -1.15 -5.55
N PHE A 104 -2.08 -0.52 -4.39
CA PHE A 104 -1.06 0.21 -3.66
C PHE A 104 0.06 -0.71 -3.19
N LEU A 105 -0.25 -1.82 -2.50
CA LEU A 105 0.75 -2.77 -2.01
C LEU A 105 1.61 -3.32 -3.15
N GLU A 106 1.01 -3.61 -4.31
CA GLU A 106 1.76 -4.10 -5.47
C GLU A 106 2.62 -3.00 -6.12
N CYS A 107 2.15 -1.74 -6.13
CA CYS A 107 3.02 -0.61 -6.49
C CYS A 107 4.22 -0.53 -5.56
N VAL A 108 4.04 -0.69 -4.24
CA VAL A 108 5.14 -0.72 -3.26
C VAL A 108 6.06 -1.92 -3.51
N TRP A 109 5.51 -3.10 -3.81
CA TRP A 109 6.28 -4.27 -4.17
C TRP A 109 7.14 -4.03 -5.42
N HIS A 110 6.59 -3.41 -6.47
CA HIS A 110 7.39 -3.04 -7.65
C HIS A 110 8.54 -2.07 -7.32
N LEU A 111 8.32 -1.09 -6.45
CA LEU A 111 9.38 -0.19 -5.99
C LEU A 111 10.44 -0.97 -5.20
N LEU A 112 10.02 -1.85 -4.27
CA LEU A 112 10.89 -2.70 -3.48
C LEU A 112 11.72 -3.64 -4.36
N SER A 113 11.11 -4.36 -5.30
CA SER A 113 11.81 -5.30 -6.19
C SER A 113 12.83 -4.63 -7.10
N GLN A 114 12.54 -3.41 -7.58
CA GLN A 114 13.49 -2.64 -8.40
C GLN A 114 14.62 -2.03 -7.58
N ASN A 115 14.38 -1.77 -6.30
CA ASN A 115 15.25 -0.98 -5.43
C ASN A 115 15.34 -1.57 -4.01
N PRO A 116 15.78 -2.84 -3.86
CA PRO A 116 15.78 -3.53 -2.56
C PRO A 116 16.55 -2.76 -1.49
N GLN A 117 17.61 -2.06 -1.85
CA GLN A 117 18.46 -1.32 -0.92
C GLN A 117 17.82 -0.05 -0.32
N TYR A 118 16.64 0.35 -0.78
CA TYR A 118 15.95 1.57 -0.33
C TYR A 118 14.90 1.31 0.76
N PHE A 119 14.50 0.06 0.99
CA PHE A 119 13.41 -0.30 1.90
C PHE A 119 13.91 -1.20 3.03
N GLU A 120 13.58 -0.84 4.26
CA GLU A 120 13.91 -1.64 5.45
C GLU A 120 13.09 -2.93 5.51
N PHE A 121 11.88 -2.90 4.98
CA PHE A 121 11.00 -4.06 4.95
C PHE A 121 11.15 -4.89 3.67
N ASN A 122 10.83 -6.17 3.76
CA ASN A 122 10.80 -7.11 2.65
C ASN A 122 9.35 -7.39 2.18
N GLU A 123 9.19 -8.23 1.17
CA GLU A 123 7.88 -8.53 0.60
C GLU A 123 6.93 -9.26 1.57
N ASN A 124 7.45 -9.97 2.58
CA ASN A 124 6.61 -10.67 3.56
C ASN A 124 5.75 -9.69 4.36
N LEU A 125 6.23 -8.46 4.60
CA LEU A 125 5.42 -7.44 5.25
C LEU A 125 4.23 -7.04 4.37
N LEU A 126 4.47 -6.83 3.09
CA LEU A 126 3.41 -6.43 2.15
C LEU A 126 2.36 -7.53 2.00
N ILE A 127 2.79 -8.79 1.96
CA ILE A 127 1.84 -9.90 1.88
C ILE A 127 1.09 -10.10 3.19
N TYR A 128 1.76 -9.95 4.34
CA TYR A 128 1.09 -9.99 5.64
C TYR A 128 -0.03 -8.94 5.73
N LEU A 129 0.23 -7.70 5.30
CA LEU A 129 -0.79 -6.65 5.29
C LEU A 129 -1.94 -6.96 4.34
N PHE A 130 -1.66 -7.52 3.16
CA PHE A 130 -2.71 -8.01 2.27
C PHE A 130 -3.60 -9.03 2.97
N GLU A 131 -3.02 -10.04 3.63
CA GLU A 131 -3.80 -11.06 4.33
C GLU A 131 -4.63 -10.46 5.46
N GLU A 132 -4.07 -9.53 6.23
CA GLU A 132 -4.74 -8.92 7.38
C GLU A 132 -5.92 -8.01 7.01
N VAL A 133 -5.94 -7.47 5.80
CA VAL A 133 -7.09 -6.71 5.29
C VAL A 133 -8.33 -7.60 5.12
N TYR A 134 -8.15 -8.87 4.77
CA TYR A 134 -9.25 -9.83 4.59
C TYR A 134 -9.47 -10.76 5.79
N SER A 135 -8.50 -10.84 6.71
CA SER A 135 -8.53 -11.82 7.81
C SER A 135 -9.58 -11.50 8.87
N GLY A 136 -9.86 -10.21 9.11
CA GLY A 136 -10.67 -9.74 10.23
C GLY A 136 -10.06 -10.00 11.61
N LYS A 137 -8.79 -10.43 11.71
CA LYS A 137 -8.13 -10.81 12.97
C LYS A 137 -7.66 -9.61 13.79
N HIS A 138 -7.30 -8.51 13.13
CA HIS A 138 -6.77 -7.30 13.74
C HIS A 138 -7.66 -6.10 13.48
N GLY A 139 -7.64 -5.12 14.38
CA GLY A 139 -8.48 -3.93 14.29
C GLY A 139 -8.07 -2.91 13.23
N THR A 140 -6.82 -2.96 12.77
CA THR A 140 -6.21 -1.89 11.96
C THR A 140 -7.01 -1.55 10.71
N PHE A 141 -7.59 -2.55 10.05
CA PHE A 141 -8.35 -2.39 8.80
C PHE A 141 -9.86 -2.60 8.96
N LEU A 142 -10.38 -2.62 10.20
CA LEU A 142 -11.82 -2.67 10.44
C LEU A 142 -12.47 -1.30 10.23
N ALA A 143 -13.75 -1.32 9.88
CA ALA A 143 -14.60 -0.14 9.61
C ALA A 143 -14.06 0.75 8.46
N ASN A 144 -14.85 1.76 8.07
CA ASN A 144 -14.51 2.65 6.96
C ASN A 144 -13.83 3.94 7.41
N GLU A 145 -14.22 4.46 8.57
CA GLU A 145 -13.82 5.80 9.01
C GLU A 145 -13.27 5.80 10.44
N PRO A 146 -12.42 6.79 10.80
CA PRO A 146 -11.91 6.93 12.17
C PRO A 146 -13.04 7.10 13.19
N TYR A 147 -14.08 7.85 12.84
CA TYR A 147 -15.25 8.03 13.72
C TYR A 147 -15.92 6.69 14.03
N GLU A 148 -16.13 5.87 13.01
CA GLU A 148 -16.72 4.54 13.15
C GLU A 148 -15.85 3.63 14.02
N ARG A 149 -14.53 3.56 13.77
CA ARG A 149 -13.58 2.78 14.58
C ARG A 149 -13.60 3.19 16.06
N ASN A 150 -13.68 4.49 16.34
CA ASN A 150 -13.80 4.99 17.71
C ASN A 150 -15.13 4.60 18.34
N SER A 151 -16.24 4.68 17.60
CA SER A 151 -17.57 4.33 18.11
C SER A 151 -17.70 2.85 18.46
N TYR A 152 -16.98 1.97 17.74
CA TYR A 152 -16.92 0.54 18.03
C TYR A 152 -15.86 0.17 19.08
N GLY A 153 -15.06 1.13 19.56
CA GLY A 153 -13.97 0.86 20.51
C GLY A 153 -12.92 -0.11 19.94
N VAL A 154 -12.62 -0.02 18.65
CA VAL A 154 -11.72 -0.97 17.96
C VAL A 154 -10.35 -1.01 18.65
N LYS A 155 -9.82 0.15 19.03
CA LYS A 155 -8.49 0.26 19.65
C LYS A 155 -8.43 -0.43 21.02
N GLU A 156 -9.53 -0.44 21.75
CA GLU A 156 -9.64 -1.02 23.09
C GLU A 156 -9.97 -2.53 23.06
N THR A 157 -10.61 -2.98 21.98
CA THR A 157 -11.16 -4.35 21.89
C THR A 157 -10.39 -5.28 20.95
N THR A 158 -9.44 -4.74 20.18
CA THR A 158 -8.68 -5.51 19.19
C THR A 158 -7.18 -5.21 19.25
N ILE A 159 -6.38 -6.05 18.60
CA ILE A 159 -4.93 -5.89 18.47
C ILE A 159 -4.61 -5.20 17.13
N SER A 160 -3.60 -4.34 17.10
CA SER A 160 -3.11 -3.74 15.85
C SER A 160 -2.21 -4.71 15.09
N VAL A 161 -2.32 -4.74 13.76
CA VAL A 161 -1.35 -5.47 12.89
C VAL A 161 0.08 -5.00 13.16
N TRP A 162 0.26 -3.73 13.53
CA TRP A 162 1.56 -3.13 13.80
C TRP A 162 2.18 -3.62 15.11
N ASP A 163 1.37 -4.03 16.09
CA ASP A 163 1.89 -4.61 17.32
C ASP A 163 2.61 -5.93 17.00
N ASN A 164 2.08 -6.73 16.08
CA ASN A 164 2.75 -7.95 15.62
C ASN A 164 3.99 -7.66 14.79
N VAL A 165 3.94 -6.66 13.91
CA VAL A 165 5.05 -6.30 13.04
C VAL A 165 6.23 -5.74 13.83
N LEU A 166 5.98 -4.79 14.73
CA LEU A 166 7.01 -4.05 15.45
C LEU A 166 7.61 -4.85 16.61
N ASN A 167 6.83 -5.76 17.23
CA ASN A 167 7.32 -6.64 18.28
C ASN A 167 7.88 -7.98 17.75
N ASN A 168 8.06 -8.11 16.42
CA ASN A 168 8.61 -9.31 15.83
C ASN A 168 10.14 -9.41 16.03
N ASN A 169 10.55 -10.18 17.04
CA ASN A 169 11.96 -10.36 17.38
C ASN A 169 12.78 -11.17 16.35
N ASN A 170 12.14 -11.80 15.38
CA ASN A 170 12.82 -12.70 14.43
C ASN A 170 13.28 -11.99 13.15
N ASN A 171 13.14 -10.66 13.06
CA ASN A 171 13.47 -9.87 11.87
C ASN A 171 12.78 -10.38 10.58
N HIS A 172 11.62 -11.03 10.72
CA HIS A 172 10.93 -11.71 9.61
C HIS A 172 10.57 -10.76 8.46
N TYR A 173 10.29 -9.50 8.81
CA TYR A 173 9.92 -8.44 7.88
C TYR A 173 11.11 -7.63 7.39
N ASN A 174 12.32 -7.83 7.92
CA ASN A 174 13.48 -7.01 7.60
C ASN A 174 14.11 -7.45 6.28
N ASN A 175 14.59 -6.47 5.53
CA ASN A 175 15.32 -6.66 4.29
C ASN A 175 16.84 -6.53 4.54
N PRO A 176 17.62 -7.61 4.35
CA PRO A 176 19.06 -7.59 4.58
C PRO A 176 19.85 -6.63 3.67
N SER A 177 19.26 -6.21 2.54
CA SER A 177 19.92 -5.31 1.58
C SER A 177 19.73 -3.83 1.91
N TYR A 178 18.93 -3.50 2.93
CA TYR A 178 18.59 -2.12 3.26
C TYR A 178 19.80 -1.27 3.63
N GLU A 179 19.87 -0.07 3.05
CA GLU A 179 20.83 0.96 3.41
C GLU A 179 20.08 2.22 3.85
N SER A 180 20.33 2.67 5.08
CA SER A 180 19.65 3.84 5.65
C SER A 180 20.03 5.15 4.96
N GLY A 181 19.09 6.09 4.89
CA GLY A 181 19.34 7.47 4.46
C GLY A 181 19.48 7.65 2.94
N LYS A 182 19.13 6.66 2.12
CA LYS A 182 19.05 6.88 0.66
C LYS A 182 17.95 7.88 0.36
N GLY A 183 18.27 8.94 -0.39
CA GLY A 183 17.34 10.00 -0.77
C GLY A 183 16.23 9.55 -1.74
N ARG A 184 15.78 10.47 -2.59
CA ARG A 184 14.66 10.24 -3.52
C ARG A 184 14.84 8.98 -4.36
N LEU A 185 13.77 8.20 -4.51
CA LEU A 185 13.69 7.00 -5.35
C LEU A 185 13.17 7.36 -6.75
N TYR A 186 13.83 6.84 -7.78
CA TYR A 186 13.51 7.05 -9.19
C TYR A 186 13.15 5.71 -9.87
N PRO A 187 11.86 5.32 -9.91
CA PRO A 187 11.46 4.00 -10.37
C PRO A 187 11.33 3.92 -11.89
N LYS A 188 11.47 2.71 -12.45
CA LYS A 188 11.10 2.43 -13.83
C LYS A 188 9.63 2.02 -13.87
N ILE A 189 8.80 2.83 -14.53
CA ILE A 189 7.33 2.72 -14.50
C ILE A 189 6.70 2.12 -15.78
N GLY A 190 7.51 1.74 -16.77
CA GLY A 190 6.99 1.11 -17.99
C GLY A 190 6.48 -0.31 -17.74
N VAL A 191 5.39 -0.72 -18.40
CA VAL A 191 4.82 -2.09 -18.28
C VAL A 191 5.86 -3.18 -18.51
N LYS A 192 6.82 -2.96 -19.41
CA LYS A 192 7.96 -3.88 -19.66
C LYS A 192 8.88 -4.13 -18.46
N TRP A 193 8.76 -3.33 -17.41
CA TRP A 193 9.52 -3.45 -16.16
C TRP A 193 8.67 -4.01 -15.01
N MET A 194 7.39 -4.28 -15.26
CA MET A 194 6.47 -4.87 -14.29
C MET A 194 6.53 -6.39 -14.41
N ASN A 195 6.50 -7.06 -13.26
CA ASN A 195 6.50 -8.51 -13.16
C ASN A 195 5.24 -8.94 -12.40
N VAL A 196 4.80 -10.18 -12.58
CA VAL A 196 3.72 -10.72 -11.76
C VAL A 196 4.23 -10.96 -10.34
N TRP A 197 3.51 -10.48 -9.32
CA TRP A 197 3.83 -10.77 -7.93
C TRP A 197 3.50 -12.22 -7.57
N ARG A 198 4.40 -13.12 -7.95
CA ARG A 198 4.15 -14.56 -7.90
C ARG A 198 3.88 -15.09 -6.50
N GLU A 199 4.64 -14.61 -5.51
CA GLU A 199 4.51 -14.99 -4.11
C GLU A 199 3.15 -14.64 -3.48
N LEU A 200 2.43 -13.69 -4.09
CA LEU A 200 1.08 -13.35 -3.72
C LEU A 200 0.05 -14.12 -4.55
N TYR A 201 0.11 -14.00 -5.88
CA TYR A 201 -0.95 -14.51 -6.77
C TYR A 201 -0.94 -16.02 -6.97
N PHE A 202 0.19 -16.70 -6.77
CA PHE A 202 0.31 -18.15 -6.90
C PHE A 202 0.55 -18.85 -5.56
N ARG A 203 0.32 -18.17 -4.43
CA ARG A 203 0.57 -18.67 -3.08
C ARG A 203 -0.17 -19.98 -2.73
N TYR A 204 -1.35 -20.19 -3.33
CA TYR A 204 -2.23 -21.32 -3.03
C TYR A 204 -2.32 -22.34 -4.17
N VAL A 205 -1.42 -22.25 -5.16
CA VAL A 205 -1.38 -23.12 -6.35
C VAL A 205 -0.26 -24.12 -6.23
#